data_AF-A0A7V5K3S3-F1
#
_entry.id   AF-A0A7V5K3S3-F1
#
_cell.length_a   1.000
_cell.length_b   1.000
_cell.length_c   1.000
_cell.angle_alpha   90.00
_cell.angle_beta   90.00
_cell.angle_gamma   90.00
#
_symmetry.space_group_name_H-M   'P 1'
#
loop_
_entity.id
_entity.type
_entity.pdbx_description
1 polymer ?
#
loop_
_entity_poly.entity_id
_entity_poly.type
_entity_poly.pdbx_seq_one_letter_code
_entity_poly.pdbx_strand_id
1 'polypeptide(L)' 'MITGTEDRMMDPENSRLLASRIPGARLHLVEGAGHLFFQERPQEVNEVLLEFFLD' A
#
# COMPACT_ATOMS: atom_id res chain seq x y z
N MET A 1 3.46 0.12 4.60
CA MET A 1 3.55 -0.29 3.18
C MET A 1 2.21 -0.06 2.53
N ILE A 2 2.19 0.52 1.33
CA ILE A 2 0.98 0.72 0.52
C ILE A 2 1.33 0.29 -0.90
N THR A 3 0.51 -0.54 -1.53
CA THR A 3 0.69 -0.99 -2.93
C THR A 3 -0.67 -1.37 -3.54
N GLY A 4 -0.80 -1.31 -4.86
CA GLY A 4 -2.00 -1.73 -5.57
C GLY A 4 -2.03 -3.23 -5.84
N THR A 5 -3.19 -3.89 -5.75
CA THR A 5 -3.29 -5.36 -5.93
C THR A 5 -3.08 -5.80 -7.38
N GLU A 6 -3.15 -4.90 -8.35
CA GLU A 6 -2.93 -5.15 -9.77
C GLU A 6 -1.60 -4.54 -10.27
N ASP A 7 -0.67 -4.18 -9.38
CA ASP A 7 0.66 -3.69 -9.77
C ASP A 7 1.44 -4.78 -10.53
N ARG A 8 1.65 -4.56 -11.83
CA ARG A 8 2.43 -5.45 -12.71
C ARG A 8 3.92 -5.11 -12.77
N MET A 9 4.33 -3.96 -12.25
CA MET A 9 5.73 -3.56 -12.20
C MET A 9 6.41 -4.04 -10.91
N MET A 10 5.69 -4.02 -9.80
CA MET A 10 6.13 -4.58 -8.53
C MET A 10 5.07 -5.52 -7.98
N ASP A 11 5.39 -6.81 -7.92
CA ASP A 11 4.46 -7.81 -7.37
C ASP A 11 4.07 -7.45 -5.92
N PRO A 12 2.75 -7.32 -5.61
CA PRO A 12 2.26 -6.99 -4.28
C PRO A 12 2.70 -7.98 -3.20
N GLU A 13 3.04 -9.21 -3.54
CA GLU A 13 3.59 -10.21 -2.61
C GLU A 13 4.91 -9.76 -1.98
N ASN A 14 5.70 -8.93 -2.67
CA ASN A 14 6.90 -8.32 -2.07
C ASN A 14 6.52 -7.44 -0.87
N SER A 15 5.40 -6.71 -0.96
CA SER A 15 4.90 -5.89 0.15
C SER A 15 4.36 -6.74 1.30
N ARG A 16 3.68 -7.86 1.01
CA ARG A 16 3.28 -8.82 2.04
C ARG A 16 4.50 -9.40 2.76
N LEU A 17 5.52 -9.79 2.01
CA LEU A 17 6.74 -10.37 2.55
C LEU A 17 7.48 -9.39 3.46
N LEU A 18 7.64 -8.15 3.02
CA LEU A 18 8.28 -7.09 3.80
C LEU A 18 7.50 -6.78 5.09
N ALA A 19 6.17 -6.64 5.00
CA ALA A 19 5.32 -6.41 6.17
C ALA A 19 5.39 -7.56 7.19
N SER A 20 5.52 -8.82 6.73
CA SER A 20 5.66 -9.98 7.62
C SER A 20 6.99 -10.04 8.37
N ARG A 21 8.03 -9.34 7.88
CA ARG A 21 9.40 -9.41 8.40
C ARG A 21 9.86 -8.16 9.16
N ILE A 22 9.20 -7.02 8.96
CA ILE A 22 9.56 -5.76 9.61
C ILE A 22 8.64 -5.55 10.82
N PRO A 23 9.18 -5.62 12.06
CA PRO A 23 8.37 -5.36 13.26
C PRO A 23 7.73 -3.98 13.22
N GLY A 24 6.44 -3.90 13.52
CA GLY A 24 5.68 -2.65 13.52
C GLY A 24 5.28 -2.14 12.13
N ALA A 25 5.64 -2.83 11.05
CA ALA A 25 5.16 -2.47 9.72
C ALA A 25 3.66 -2.73 9.57
N ARG A 26 2.95 -1.73 9.03
CA ARG A 26 1.55 -1.86 8.60
C ARG A 26 1.51 -2.10 7.09
N LEU A 27 0.56 -2.90 6.60
CA LEU A 27 0.33 -3.13 5.17
C LEU A 27 -1.08 -2.70 4.80
N HIS A 28 -1.18 -1.85 3.78
CA HIS A 28 -2.44 -1.51 3.10
C HIS A 28 -2.35 -1.93 1.64
N LEU A 29 -3.38 -2.60 1.14
CA LEU A 29 -3.49 -3.01 -0.25
C LEU A 29 -4.65 -2.25 -0.90
N VAL A 30 -4.33 -1.51 -1.96
CA VAL A 30 -5.32 -0.74 -2.70
C VAL A 30 -5.93 -1.66 -3.76
N GLU A 31 -7.16 -2.12 -3.49
CA GLU A 31 -7.81 -3.16 -4.31
C GLU A 31 -8.11 -2.65 -5.74
N GLY A 32 -7.74 -3.44 -6.74
CA GLY A 32 -7.94 -3.15 -8.16
C GLY A 32 -7.10 -1.99 -8.70
N ALA A 33 -6.12 -1.49 -7.95
CA ALA A 33 -5.22 -0.42 -8.40
C ALA A 33 -3.88 -0.99 -8.90
N GLY A 34 -3.31 -0.33 -9.91
CA GLY A 34 -2.01 -0.68 -10.46
C GLY A 34 -0.84 -0.04 -9.73
N HIS A 35 0.29 0.09 -10.44
CA HIS A 35 1.52 0.67 -9.89
C HIS A 35 1.35 2.11 -9.39
N LEU A 36 0.51 2.88 -10.08
CA LEU A 36 0.24 4.28 -9.76
C LEU A 36 -1.00 4.38 -8.85
N PHE A 37 -1.14 3.46 -7.88
CA PHE A 37 -2.28 3.38 -6.96
C PHE A 37 -2.58 4.70 -6.23
N PHE A 38 -1.58 5.53 -5.95
CA PHE A 38 -1.72 6.87 -5.37
C PHE A 38 -2.34 7.91 -6.32
N GLN A 39 -2.26 7.70 -7.64
CA GLN A 39 -2.97 8.50 -8.63
C GLN A 39 -4.36 7.94 -8.94
N GLU A 40 -4.51 6.60 -8.92
CA GLU A 40 -5.77 5.92 -9.23
C GLU A 40 -6.79 5.96 -8.08
N ARG A 41 -6.32 5.98 -6.83
CA ARG A 41 -7.13 6.02 -5.60
C ARG A 41 -6.58 7.06 -4.61
N PRO A 42 -6.48 8.34 -4.98
CA PRO A 42 -5.78 9.34 -4.17
C PRO A 42 -6.45 9.59 -2.81
N GLN A 43 -7.78 9.52 -2.72
CA GLN A 43 -8.50 9.70 -1.44
C GLN A 43 -8.15 8.60 -0.43
N GLU A 44 -8.30 7.33 -0.83
CA GLU A 44 -7.97 6.17 0.00
C GLU A 44 -6.51 6.20 0.48
N VAL A 45 -5.58 6.48 -0.44
CA VAL A 45 -4.16 6.54 -0.10
C VAL A 45 -3.88 7.69 0.86
N ASN A 46 -4.48 8.86 0.66
CA ASN A 46 -4.31 9.99 1.56
C ASN A 46 -4.89 9.71 2.96
N GLU A 47 -6.02 9.02 3.06
CA GLU A 47 -6.61 8.61 4.34
C GLU A 47 -5.65 7.70 5.12
N VAL A 48 -5.08 6.68 4.47
CA VAL A 48 -4.10 5.77 5.09
C VAL A 48 -2.83 6.51 5.52
N LEU A 49 -2.36 7.47 4.71
CA LEU A 49 -1.19 8.28 5.07
C LEU A 49 -1.48 9.19 6.28
N LEU A 50 -2.65 9.83 6.32
CA LEU A 50 -3.06 10.66 7.45
C LEU A 50 -3.21 9.84 8.73
N GLU A 51 -3.83 8.65 8.66
CA GLU A 51 -3.90 7.72 9.80
C GLU A 51 -2.50 7.37 10.32
N PHE A 52 -1.55 7.09 9.42
CA PHE A 52 -0.19 6.72 9.82
C PHE A 52 0.60 7.88 10.46
N PHE A 53 0.44 9.12 9.98
CA PHE A 53 1.22 10.27 10.46
C PHE A 53 0.60 11.02 11.63
N LEU A 54 -0.69 10.83 11.89
CA LEU A 54 -1.42 11.50 12.97
C LEU A 54 -1.65 10.60 14.19
N ASP A 55 -1.33 9.30 14.09
CA ASP A 55 -1.09 8.39 15.21
C ASP A 55 0.20 8.72 15.98
#